data_AF-A0A2C9WPA1-F1
#
_entry.id   AF-A0A2C9WPA1-F1
#
_cell.length_a   1.000
_cell.length_b   1.000
_cell.length_c   1.000
_cell.angle_alpha   90.00
_cell.angle_beta   90.00
_cell.angle_gamma   90.00
#
_symmetry.space_group_name_H-M   'P 1'
#
loop_
_entity.id
_entity.type
_entity.pdbx_description
1 polymer ?
#
loop_
_entity_poly.entity_id
_entity_poly.type
_entity_poly.pdbx_seq_one_letter_code
_entity_poly.pdbx_strand_id
1 'polypeptide(L)'
;MSEPGFEPGTSNGKLYITYKCSPPVSSHTKAKLTVNSFVPGGNGALSTGWFNKKSRCLKHTIIHGNEKSVKAKVVDECDSSMGCDSGYDYQPPCPNNIVDASKAVWNALGVSDPVREMDIY
;
A
#
# COMPACT_ATOMS: atom_id res chain seq x y z
N MET A 1 16.93 10.05 18.60
CA MET A 1 15.82 10.68 19.37
C MET A 1 14.84 11.28 18.38
N SER A 2 13.71 10.61 18.17
CA SER A 2 12.44 11.15 17.65
C SER A 2 11.51 9.95 17.42
N GLU A 3 10.77 9.57 18.46
CA GLU A 3 9.64 8.65 18.35
C GLU A 3 8.59 9.28 17.42
N PRO A 4 8.03 8.55 16.44
CA PRO A 4 6.96 9.10 15.62
C PRO A 4 5.69 9.16 16.47
N GLY A 5 5.13 10.37 16.60
CA GLY A 5 3.91 10.65 17.36
C GLY A 5 2.78 9.68 17.01
N PHE A 6 2.34 8.95 18.03
CA PHE A 6 1.33 7.91 18.00
C PHE A 6 -0.01 8.53 18.40
N GLU A 7 -0.89 8.82 17.43
CA GLU A 7 -2.30 9.12 17.71
C GLU A 7 -3.16 8.02 17.09
N PRO A 8 -3.64 7.07 17.90
CA PRO A 8 -4.39 5.96 17.38
C PRO A 8 -5.85 6.31 17.13
N GLY A 9 -6.34 6.05 15.91
CA GLY A 9 -7.77 6.07 15.61
C GLY A 9 -8.47 4.92 16.37
N THR A 10 -9.62 5.19 16.98
CA THR A 10 -10.44 4.16 17.63
C THR A 10 -11.64 3.83 16.75
N SER A 11 -11.78 2.56 16.36
CA SER A 11 -13.02 2.03 15.76
C SER A 11 -13.47 0.83 16.57
N ASN A 12 -14.70 0.87 17.09
CA ASN A 12 -15.29 -0.18 17.94
C ASN A 12 -14.42 -0.58 19.15
N GLY A 13 -13.73 0.39 19.77
CA GLY A 13 -12.84 0.14 20.92
C GLY A 13 -11.49 -0.50 20.56
N LYS A 14 -11.21 -0.73 19.27
CA LYS A 14 -9.92 -1.20 18.79
C LYS A 14 -9.02 -0.03 18.41
N LEU A 15 -7.79 -0.09 18.90
CA LEU A 15 -6.73 0.87 18.64
C LEU A 15 -6.08 0.58 17.27
N TYR A 16 -6.04 1.55 16.38
CA TYR A 16 -5.35 1.44 15.09
C TYR A 16 -4.14 2.35 15.03
N ILE A 17 -3.01 1.81 14.59
CA ILE A 17 -1.75 2.56 14.49
C ILE A 17 -1.73 3.31 13.16
N THR A 18 -1.46 4.60 13.23
CA THR A 18 -1.22 5.45 12.06
C THR A 18 0.28 5.64 11.84
N TYR A 19 0.68 5.78 10.58
CA TYR A 19 2.05 6.02 10.16
C TYR A 19 2.12 7.18 9.16
N LYS A 20 3.08 8.07 9.38
CA LYS A 20 3.48 9.10 8.39
C LYS A 20 4.67 8.66 7.54
N CYS A 21 5.35 7.59 7.96
CA CYS A 21 6.58 7.10 7.36
C CYS A 21 6.48 5.61 7.04
N SER A 22 7.10 5.23 5.93
CA SER A 22 7.25 3.85 5.47
C SER A 22 8.70 3.38 5.66
N PRO A 23 8.96 2.07 5.62
CA PRO A 23 10.33 1.55 5.65
C PRO A 23 11.23 2.16 4.57
N PRO A 24 12.56 2.20 4.75
CA PRO A 24 13.49 2.74 3.76
C PRO A 24 13.36 2.05 2.40
N VAL A 25 13.36 2.84 1.32
CA VAL A 25 13.36 2.30 -0.05
C VAL A 25 14.78 1.87 -0.42
N SER A 26 14.90 0.64 -0.91
CA SER A 26 16.13 0.03 -1.43
C SER A 26 15.87 -0.61 -2.81
N SER A 27 16.87 -1.28 -3.39
CA SER A 27 16.70 -2.06 -4.63
C SER A 27 15.76 -3.26 -4.47
N HIS A 28 15.61 -3.79 -3.25
CA HIS A 28 14.75 -4.92 -2.93
C HIS A 28 13.87 -4.54 -1.71
N THR A 29 12.98 -3.58 -1.93
CA THR A 29 12.14 -3.03 -0.84
C THR A 29 11.06 -4.03 -0.49
N LYS A 30 11.22 -4.70 0.65
CA LYS A 30 10.20 -5.62 1.16
C LYS A 30 8.90 -4.89 1.42
N ALA A 31 7.81 -5.42 0.87
CA ALA A 31 6.47 -4.88 1.02
C ALA A 31 5.43 -6.00 1.04
N LYS A 32 4.20 -5.65 1.42
CA LYS A 32 3.02 -6.48 1.29
C LYS A 32 2.21 -5.99 0.10
N LEU A 33 1.94 -6.88 -0.84
CA LEU A 33 1.03 -6.63 -1.96
C LEU A 33 -0.40 -6.95 -1.50
N THR A 34 -1.31 -6.00 -1.63
CA THR A 34 -2.75 -6.19 -1.39
C THR A 34 -3.54 -5.98 -2.67
N VAL A 35 -4.79 -6.43 -2.69
CA VAL A 35 -5.68 -6.25 -3.85
C VAL A 35 -6.55 -5.02 -3.68
N ASN A 36 -6.47 -4.11 -4.65
CA ASN A 36 -7.37 -2.98 -4.76
C ASN A 36 -8.31 -3.13 -5.97
N SER A 37 -9.61 -2.92 -5.77
CA SER A 37 -10.63 -3.09 -6.81
C SER A 37 -10.74 -1.91 -7.78
N PHE A 38 -10.09 -0.78 -7.49
CA PHE A 38 -10.48 0.51 -8.08
C PHE A 38 -10.14 0.76 -9.55
N VAL A 39 -9.36 -0.06 -10.28
CA VAL A 39 -9.09 0.26 -11.68
C VAL A 39 -8.70 -0.94 -12.56
N PRO A 40 -9.33 -1.13 -13.74
CA PRO A 40 -8.75 -1.95 -14.79
C PRO A 40 -7.44 -1.32 -15.29
N GLY A 41 -6.42 -2.15 -15.49
CA GLY A 41 -5.08 -1.73 -15.91
C GLY A 41 -4.02 -1.92 -14.82
N GLY A 42 -2.74 -1.94 -15.20
CA GLY A 42 -1.61 -2.22 -14.30
C GLY A 42 -1.27 -1.07 -13.35
N ASN A 43 -2.24 -0.67 -12.53
CA ASN A 43 -2.12 0.44 -11.57
C ASN A 43 -2.00 -0.08 -10.13
N GLY A 44 -1.49 0.79 -9.25
CA GLY A 44 -1.47 0.57 -7.80
C GLY A 44 -1.33 1.85 -6.98
N ALA A 45 -1.41 1.69 -5.67
CA ALA A 45 -1.22 2.69 -4.64
C ALA A 45 -0.04 2.32 -3.74
N LEU A 46 0.58 3.30 -3.12
CA LEU A 46 1.66 3.11 -2.15
C LEU A 46 1.26 3.66 -0.79
N SER A 47 1.70 3.04 0.30
CA SER A 47 1.60 3.63 1.65
C SER A 47 2.12 5.07 1.66
N THR A 48 1.54 5.93 2.50
CA THR A 48 1.83 7.38 2.61
C THR A 48 3.32 7.73 2.53
N GLY A 49 4.17 7.04 3.31
CA GLY A 49 5.60 7.31 3.32
C GLY A 49 6.29 7.02 1.98
N TRP A 50 5.89 5.97 1.28
CA TRP A 50 6.40 5.64 -0.05
C TRP A 50 5.79 6.49 -1.16
N PHE A 51 4.51 6.83 -1.07
CA PHE A 51 3.85 7.73 -2.01
C PHE A 51 4.53 9.11 -2.04
N ASN A 52 5.05 9.54 -0.89
CA ASN A 52 5.94 10.69 -0.72
C ASN A 52 5.34 11.96 -1.34
N LYS A 53 4.17 12.39 -0.85
CA LYS A 53 3.48 13.61 -1.28
C LYS A 53 3.33 13.70 -2.81
N LYS A 54 2.87 12.61 -3.43
CA LYS A 54 2.70 12.47 -4.89
C LYS A 54 4.00 12.49 -5.71
N SER A 55 5.19 12.49 -5.08
CA SER A 55 6.47 12.42 -5.80
C SER A 55 6.61 11.15 -6.63
N ARG A 56 5.94 10.05 -6.23
CA ARG A 56 5.87 8.81 -7.00
C ARG A 56 4.63 8.68 -7.88
N CYS A 57 3.71 9.63 -7.84
CA CYS A 57 2.51 9.59 -8.66
C CYS A 57 2.85 9.60 -10.16
N LEU A 58 2.13 8.79 -10.93
CA LEU A 58 2.32 8.52 -12.35
C LEU A 58 3.67 7.89 -12.73
N LYS A 59 4.52 7.54 -11.75
CA LYS A 59 5.75 6.80 -11.98
C LYS A 59 5.48 5.30 -11.93
N HIS A 60 6.34 4.55 -12.60
CA HIS A 60 6.28 3.10 -12.58
C HIS A 60 7.18 2.56 -11.47
N THR A 61 6.68 1.57 -10.74
CA THR A 61 7.46 0.74 -9.84
C THR A 61 7.51 -0.68 -10.39
N ILE A 62 8.64 -1.36 -10.18
CA ILE A 62 8.76 -2.78 -10.50
C ILE A 62 8.42 -3.53 -9.22
N ILE A 63 7.53 -4.50 -9.32
CA ILE A 63 7.12 -5.37 -8.21
C ILE A 63 7.66 -6.76 -8.52
N HIS A 64 8.45 -7.33 -7.61
CA HIS A 64 8.92 -8.71 -7.69
C HIS A 64 8.12 -9.57 -6.70
N GLY A 65 7.53 -10.65 -7.21
CA GLY A 65 6.70 -11.54 -6.40
C GLY A 65 6.27 -12.77 -7.20
N ASN A 66 6.02 -13.88 -6.52
CA ASN A 66 5.62 -15.15 -7.16
C ASN A 66 6.53 -15.53 -8.36
N GLU A 67 7.85 -15.37 -8.17
CA GLU A 67 8.89 -15.62 -9.19
C GLU A 67 8.78 -14.80 -10.48
N LYS A 68 7.89 -13.80 -10.50
CA LYS A 68 7.63 -12.92 -11.64
C LYS A 68 7.89 -11.48 -11.27
N SER A 69 7.83 -10.62 -12.28
CA SER A 69 8.00 -9.18 -12.11
C SER A 69 7.07 -8.41 -13.03
N VAL A 70 6.50 -7.33 -12.51
CA VAL A 70 5.56 -6.49 -13.27
C VAL A 70 5.84 -5.02 -12.99
N LYS A 71 5.67 -4.18 -14.01
CA LYS A 71 5.63 -2.73 -13.86
C LYS A 71 4.21 -2.31 -13.50
N ALA A 72 4.05 -1.63 -12.37
CA ALA A 72 2.80 -1.02 -11.96
C ALA A 72 2.94 0.49 -11.95
N LYS A 73 1.94 1.22 -12.47
CA LYS A 73 1.89 2.67 -12.37
C LYS A 73 1.26 3.08 -11.05
N VAL A 74 1.95 3.92 -10.29
CA VAL A 74 1.41 4.48 -9.05
C VAL A 74 0.41 5.57 -9.40
N VAL A 75 -0.84 5.39 -9.00
CA VAL A 75 -1.92 6.35 -9.30
C VAL A 75 -2.59 6.90 -8.05
N ASP A 76 -2.35 6.28 -6.89
CA ASP A 76 -3.04 6.61 -5.66
C ASP A 76 -2.16 6.41 -4.41
N GLU A 77 -2.68 6.86 -3.27
CA GLU A 77 -2.10 6.71 -1.94
C GLU A 77 -2.92 5.74 -1.10
N CYS A 78 -2.26 4.76 -0.47
CA CYS A 78 -2.85 3.98 0.62
C CYS A 78 -2.58 4.77 1.91
N ASP A 79 -3.56 5.56 2.36
CA ASP A 79 -3.37 6.47 3.49
C ASP A 79 -3.13 5.70 4.78
N SER A 80 -1.91 5.80 5.30
CA SER A 80 -1.54 5.19 6.59
C SER A 80 -1.66 6.18 7.75
N SER A 81 -1.94 7.45 7.48
CA SER A 81 -1.90 8.52 8.47
C SER A 81 -3.22 8.77 9.18
N MET A 82 -4.32 8.34 8.57
CA MET A 82 -5.67 8.50 9.11
C MET A 82 -6.61 7.40 8.58
N GLY A 83 -7.77 7.29 9.22
CA GLY A 83 -8.76 6.24 8.99
C GLY A 83 -9.69 6.16 10.20
N CYS A 84 -10.64 5.22 10.17
CA CYS A 84 -11.66 5.03 11.21
C CYS A 84 -12.61 6.24 11.37
N ASP A 85 -12.78 7.05 10.33
CA ASP A 85 -13.71 8.19 10.30
C ASP A 85 -14.66 8.12 9.09
N SER A 86 -15.65 9.02 9.05
CA SER A 86 -16.66 9.05 7.99
C SER A 86 -16.11 9.37 6.60
N GLY A 87 -14.95 10.01 6.50
CA GLY A 87 -14.28 10.28 5.23
C GLY A 87 -13.61 9.05 4.63
N TYR A 88 -13.39 7.99 5.43
CA TYR A 88 -12.76 6.73 5.02
C TYR A 88 -13.69 5.53 5.22
N ASP A 89 -15.01 5.73 5.22
CA ASP A 89 -16.03 4.67 5.44
C ASP A 89 -15.78 3.83 6.71
N TYR A 90 -15.19 4.45 7.75
CA TYR A 90 -14.74 3.79 8.98
C TYR A 90 -13.73 2.64 8.75
N GLN A 91 -13.09 2.59 7.58
CA GLN A 91 -12.01 1.66 7.27
C GLN A 91 -10.76 2.02 8.08
N PRO A 92 -10.01 1.03 8.56
CA PRO A 92 -8.79 1.29 9.30
C PRO A 92 -7.71 1.92 8.41
N PRO A 93 -6.76 2.68 9.00
CA PRO A 93 -5.62 3.22 8.26
C PRO A 93 -4.81 2.10 7.60
N CYS A 94 -4.23 2.39 6.43
CA CYS A 94 -3.33 1.46 5.76
C CYS A 94 -2.08 1.16 6.61
N PRO A 95 -1.54 -0.07 6.56
CA PRO A 95 -0.18 -0.33 7.01
C PRO A 95 0.85 0.49 6.21
N ASN A 96 2.04 0.69 6.79
CA ASN A 96 3.06 1.56 6.20
C ASN A 96 4.00 0.89 5.20
N ASN A 97 3.79 -0.38 4.90
CA ASN A 97 4.61 -1.19 4.00
C ASN A 97 3.78 -1.87 2.90
N ILE A 98 2.74 -1.19 2.41
CA ILE A 98 1.76 -1.71 1.46
C ILE A 98 2.01 -1.16 0.06
N VAL A 99 1.94 -2.07 -0.90
CA VAL A 99 1.68 -1.76 -2.30
C VAL A 99 0.31 -2.33 -2.61
N ASP A 100 -0.66 -1.46 -2.83
CA ASP A 100 -2.02 -1.89 -3.09
C ASP A 100 -2.24 -1.93 -4.60
N ALA A 101 -2.63 -3.08 -5.16
CA ALA A 101 -2.51 -3.30 -6.60
C ALA A 101 -3.78 -3.85 -7.24
N SER A 102 -4.05 -3.37 -8.45
CA SER A 102 -5.13 -3.87 -9.29
C SER A 102 -4.99 -5.37 -9.61
N LYS A 103 -6.12 -6.02 -9.91
CA LYS A 103 -6.14 -7.44 -10.32
C LYS A 103 -5.25 -7.72 -11.55
N ALA A 104 -5.03 -6.73 -12.42
CA ALA A 104 -4.12 -6.87 -13.55
C ALA A 104 -2.65 -7.07 -13.14
N VAL A 105 -2.20 -6.38 -12.08
CA VAL A 105 -0.85 -6.54 -11.52
C VAL A 105 -0.69 -7.95 -10.93
N TRP A 106 -1.68 -8.40 -10.16
CA TRP A 106 -1.71 -9.76 -9.61
C TRP A 106 -1.67 -10.84 -10.70
N ASN A 107 -2.49 -10.70 -11.74
CA ASN A 107 -2.51 -11.63 -12.87
C ASN A 107 -1.16 -11.66 -13.61
N ALA A 108 -0.49 -10.51 -13.77
CA ALA A 108 0.83 -10.43 -14.39
C ALA A 108 1.92 -11.11 -13.54
N LEU A 109 1.76 -11.09 -12.21
CA LEU A 109 2.56 -11.89 -11.27
C LEU A 109 2.16 -13.38 -11.25
N GLY A 110 1.21 -13.81 -12.09
CA GLY A 110 0.78 -15.21 -12.17
C GLY A 110 -0.14 -15.66 -11.05
N VAL A 111 -0.76 -14.73 -10.32
CA VAL A 111 -1.72 -15.02 -9.26
C VAL A 111 -3.12 -14.66 -9.77
N SER A 112 -3.90 -15.67 -10.15
CA SER A 112 -5.24 -15.50 -10.72
C SER A 112 -6.33 -15.22 -9.67
N ASP A 113 -6.12 -15.72 -8.45
CA ASP A 113 -6.98 -15.50 -7.30
C ASP A 113 -6.14 -14.88 -6.17
N PRO A 114 -6.11 -13.55 -6.05
CA PRO A 114 -5.30 -12.89 -5.05
C PRO A 114 -5.80 -13.24 -3.65
N VAL A 115 -4.93 -13.87 -2.87
CA VAL A 115 -5.08 -13.96 -1.42
C VAL A 115 -5.04 -12.55 -0.81
N ARG A 116 -5.54 -12.40 0.42
CA ARG A 116 -5.62 -11.11 1.13
C ARG A 116 -4.33 -10.27 1.05
N GLU A 117 -3.17 -10.94 1.12
CA GLU A 117 -1.86 -10.30 1.04
C GLU A 117 -0.78 -11.27 0.53
N MET A 118 0.27 -10.74 -0.12
CA MET A 118 1.46 -11.52 -0.54
C MET A 118 2.74 -10.72 -0.27
N ASP A 119 3.80 -11.40 0.18
CA ASP A 119 5.12 -10.78 0.30
C ASP A 119 5.75 -10.50 -1.06
N ILE A 120 6.25 -9.29 -1.22
CA ILE A 120 6.98 -8.81 -2.40
C ILE A 120 8.28 -8.12 -1.98
N TYR A 121 9.19 -7.92 -2.92
CA TYR A 121 10.44 -7.20 -2.70
C TYR A 121 10.87 -6.38 -3.92
#